data_AF-A0A192AB95-F1
#
_entry.id   AF-A0A192AB95-F1
#
_cell.length_a   1.000
_cell.length_b   1.000
_cell.length_c   1.000
_cell.angle_alpha   90.00
_cell.angle_beta   90.00
_cell.angle_gamma   90.00
#
_symmetry.space_group_name_H-M   'P 1'
#
loop_
_entity.id
_entity.type
_entity.pdbx_description
1 polymer ?
#
loop_
_entity_poly.entity_id
_entity_poly.type
_entity_poly.pdbx_seq_one_letter_code
_entity_poly.pdbx_strand_id
1 'polypeptide(L)'
;HYTEGAELIDAVLDVVRKEAENCDCLQGFQVCHSLGGGTGSGMGTLLISKIREEYPDRMMLTFSVFPSPKVSDTVVEPYNATLSVHQLVENADECMVLDNEALYDICFRTLKLTTPSFGDLNHLISATMSGVTCCLRFPGQLNSDLRKLAVNLIPFPRLHFFMVGFAPLTSRGSQQYRALTVPELTQQMWDAKNMMCAADPRHGRYLTASAMFRGKMSTKEVDEQMLNVQNKNSSYFIEWIPNNVKSTVCDIPPTGLKMASTFIGNSTSIQEMFRRVSEQFTAMFRRKAFLHWYTGEGMDEMEFTEAESNMND
;
A
#
# COMPACT_ATOMS: atom_id res chain seq x y z
N HIS A 1 -16.97 10.07 10.37
CA HIS A 1 -17.74 9.00 9.70
C HIS A 1 -19.23 9.28 9.84
N TYR A 2 -19.76 9.40 11.07
CA TYR A 2 -21.21 9.55 11.30
C TYR A 2 -21.77 10.98 11.31
N THR A 3 -20.95 12.00 11.60
CA THR A 3 -21.40 13.39 11.74
C THR A 3 -20.95 14.25 10.56
N GLU A 4 -19.85 15.00 10.69
CA GLU A 4 -19.42 15.98 9.68
C GLU A 4 -19.15 15.36 8.30
N GLY A 5 -18.58 14.15 8.28
CA GLY A 5 -18.28 13.43 7.04
C GLY A 5 -19.54 13.01 6.27
N ALA A 6 -20.64 12.73 6.97
CA ALA A 6 -21.90 12.33 6.36
C ALA A 6 -22.64 13.53 5.74
N GLU A 7 -22.44 14.74 6.28
CA GLU A 7 -23.02 15.95 5.69
C GLU A 7 -22.31 16.37 4.40
N LEU A 8 -20.99 16.10 4.30
CA LEU A 8 -20.19 16.50 3.14
C LEU A 8 -20.16 15.46 2.02
N ILE A 9 -20.53 14.21 2.31
CA ILE A 9 -20.32 13.09 1.37
C ILE A 9 -21.11 13.27 0.07
N ASP A 10 -22.34 13.75 0.14
CA ASP A 10 -23.22 13.92 -1.02
C ASP A 10 -22.62 14.91 -2.02
N ALA A 11 -22.06 16.01 -1.53
CA ALA A 11 -21.39 17.00 -2.37
C ALA A 11 -20.14 16.42 -3.07
N VAL A 12 -19.41 15.53 -2.39
CA VAL A 12 -18.25 14.84 -3.00
C VAL A 12 -18.72 13.82 -4.03
N LEU A 13 -19.76 13.03 -3.73
CA LEU A 13 -20.30 12.02 -4.65
C LEU A 13 -20.85 12.65 -5.93
N ASP A 14 -21.48 13.82 -5.86
CA ASP A 14 -21.96 14.53 -7.05
C ASP A 14 -20.80 14.94 -7.99
N VAL A 15 -19.67 15.36 -7.42
CA VAL A 15 -18.46 15.63 -8.22
C VAL A 15 -17.89 14.35 -8.81
N VAL A 16 -17.84 13.26 -8.03
CA VAL A 16 -17.35 11.96 -8.49
C VAL A 16 -18.21 11.42 -9.64
N ARG A 17 -19.54 11.53 -9.54
CA ARG A 17 -20.48 11.16 -10.61
C ARG A 17 -20.22 11.93 -11.89
N LYS A 18 -20.08 13.25 -11.78
CA LYS A 18 -19.82 14.11 -12.93
C LYS A 18 -18.52 13.71 -13.66
N GLU A 19 -17.46 13.44 -12.92
CA GLU A 19 -16.19 12.99 -13.52
C GLU A 19 -16.29 11.57 -14.10
N ALA A 20 -17.05 10.68 -13.46
CA ALA A 20 -17.31 9.33 -13.95
C ALA A 20 -18.10 9.34 -15.27
N GLU A 21 -19.11 10.20 -15.41
CA GLU A 21 -19.90 10.38 -16.64
C GLU A 21 -19.08 11.00 -17.78
N ASN A 22 -18.08 11.82 -17.46
CA ASN A 22 -17.15 12.39 -18.44
C ASN A 22 -16.14 11.36 -18.99
N CYS A 23 -16.05 10.16 -18.41
CA CYS A 23 -15.13 9.12 -18.86
C CYS A 23 -15.80 8.17 -19.87
N ASP A 24 -15.16 7.92 -21.02
CA ASP A 24 -15.65 6.93 -21.99
C ASP A 24 -15.73 5.51 -21.39
N CYS A 25 -14.74 5.13 -20.59
CA CYS A 25 -14.70 3.84 -19.90
C CYS A 25 -13.89 3.93 -18.61
N LEU A 26 -14.60 4.16 -17.49
CA LEU A 26 -14.00 4.24 -16.16
C LEU A 26 -13.44 2.87 -15.73
N GLN A 27 -12.15 2.80 -15.40
CA GLN A 27 -11.55 1.54 -14.90
C GLN A 27 -11.80 1.31 -13.41
N GLY A 28 -11.74 2.37 -12.62
CA GLY A 28 -11.75 2.28 -11.17
C GLY A 28 -11.48 3.62 -10.50
N PHE A 29 -11.40 3.57 -9.18
CA PHE A 29 -11.13 4.71 -8.31
C PHE A 29 -9.81 4.49 -7.57
N GLN A 30 -9.07 5.58 -7.37
CA GLN A 30 -7.86 5.58 -6.58
C GLN A 30 -8.03 6.54 -5.40
N VAL A 31 -8.01 6.02 -4.18
CA VAL A 31 -8.16 6.82 -2.94
C VAL A 31 -6.82 6.87 -2.21
N CYS A 32 -6.38 8.08 -1.88
CA CYS A 32 -5.16 8.31 -1.09
C CYS A 32 -5.57 8.89 0.26
N HIS A 33 -5.33 8.16 1.34
CA HIS A 33 -5.78 8.57 2.67
C HIS A 33 -4.85 8.07 3.77
N SER A 34 -4.95 8.68 4.95
CA SER A 34 -4.27 8.21 6.16
C SER A 34 -5.26 7.56 7.10
N LEU A 35 -4.86 6.46 7.73
CA LEU A 35 -5.71 5.72 8.67
C LEU A 35 -5.61 6.24 10.11
N GLY A 36 -4.59 7.06 10.41
CA GLY A 36 -4.40 7.63 11.75
C GLY A 36 -5.27 8.85 12.06
N GLY A 37 -5.67 9.63 11.04
CA GLY A 37 -6.49 10.84 11.22
C GLY A 37 -7.96 10.56 11.50
N GLY A 38 -8.83 11.57 11.43
CA GLY A 38 -10.30 11.42 11.50
C GLY A 38 -10.99 11.57 10.13
N THR A 39 -10.53 12.49 9.29
CA THR A 39 -11.10 12.73 7.95
C THR A 39 -10.67 11.63 6.97
N GLY A 40 -9.36 11.39 6.83
CA GLY A 40 -8.84 10.39 5.89
C GLY A 40 -9.35 8.98 6.18
N SER A 41 -9.37 8.60 7.45
CA SER A 41 -9.92 7.32 7.94
C SER A 41 -11.45 7.29 7.82
N GLY A 42 -12.15 8.12 8.58
CA GLY A 42 -13.59 8.04 8.75
C GLY A 42 -14.38 8.51 7.53
N MET A 43 -14.05 9.67 6.96
CA MET A 43 -14.71 10.12 5.73
C MET A 43 -14.21 9.34 4.51
N GLY A 44 -12.93 8.99 4.45
CA GLY A 44 -12.38 8.20 3.34
C GLY A 44 -13.00 6.81 3.23
N THR A 45 -13.18 6.10 4.34
CA THR A 45 -13.86 4.79 4.35
C THR A 45 -15.34 4.90 4.01
N LEU A 46 -16.03 5.95 4.48
CA LEU A 46 -17.41 6.23 4.08
C LEU A 46 -17.52 6.45 2.57
N LEU A 47 -16.61 7.23 1.99
CA LEU A 47 -16.55 7.47 0.55
C LEU A 47 -16.29 6.18 -0.24
N ILE A 48 -15.37 5.35 0.23
CA ILE A 48 -15.07 4.06 -0.41
C ILE A 48 -16.32 3.16 -0.41
N SER A 49 -17.03 3.06 0.72
CA SER A 49 -18.27 2.29 0.83
C SER A 49 -19.35 2.80 -0.12
N LYS A 50 -19.58 4.13 -0.17
CA LYS A 50 -20.56 4.73 -1.08
C LYS A 50 -20.22 4.57 -2.55
N ILE A 51 -18.95 4.71 -2.92
CA ILE A 51 -18.50 4.43 -4.28
C ILE A 51 -18.70 2.95 -4.62
N ARG A 52 -18.46 2.03 -3.67
CA ARG A 52 -18.68 0.59 -3.89
C ARG A 52 -20.16 0.24 -4.07
N GLU A 53 -21.06 0.91 -3.35
CA GLU A 53 -22.51 0.78 -3.54
C GLU A 53 -22.95 1.25 -4.95
N GLU A 54 -22.43 2.39 -5.42
CA GLU A 54 -22.85 2.99 -6.70
C GLU A 54 -22.14 2.38 -7.92
N TYR A 55 -20.87 1.97 -7.76
CA TYR A 55 -20.01 1.43 -8.82
C TYR A 55 -19.43 0.05 -8.45
N PRO A 56 -20.28 -0.98 -8.24
CA PRO A 56 -19.83 -2.28 -7.73
C PRO A 56 -18.84 -3.01 -8.66
N ASP A 57 -18.94 -2.80 -9.96
CA ASP A 57 -18.10 -3.47 -10.96
C ASP A 57 -16.73 -2.78 -11.18
N ARG A 58 -16.48 -1.62 -10.55
CA ARG A 58 -15.27 -0.82 -10.75
C ARG A 58 -14.22 -1.15 -9.69
N MET A 59 -12.95 -1.14 -10.11
CA MET A 59 -11.84 -1.46 -9.21
C MET A 59 -11.64 -0.34 -8.18
N MET A 60 -11.46 -0.69 -6.91
CA MET A 60 -11.14 0.24 -5.83
C MET A 60 -9.70 0.03 -5.34
N LEU A 61 -8.80 0.94 -5.70
CA LEU A 61 -7.40 0.96 -5.25
C LEU A 61 -7.22 2.02 -4.16
N THR A 62 -6.66 1.62 -3.02
CA THR A 62 -6.36 2.53 -1.92
C THR A 62 -4.86 2.61 -1.66
N PHE A 63 -4.34 3.82 -1.47
CA PHE A 63 -3.03 4.07 -0.89
C PHE A 63 -3.24 4.51 0.55
N SER A 64 -3.05 3.57 1.46
CA SER A 64 -3.39 3.71 2.87
C SER A 64 -2.14 3.93 3.70
N VAL A 65 -2.00 5.12 4.27
CA VAL A 65 -0.90 5.45 5.17
C VAL A 65 -1.25 4.99 6.58
N PHE A 66 -0.53 3.99 7.06
CA PHE A 66 -0.66 3.44 8.41
C PHE A 66 0.08 4.30 9.42
N PRO A 67 -0.49 4.49 10.62
CA PRO A 67 0.11 5.27 11.68
C PRO A 67 1.37 4.59 12.22
N SER A 68 2.27 5.41 12.77
CA SER A 68 3.43 4.93 13.51
C SER A 68 3.68 5.82 14.73
N PRO A 69 3.90 5.23 15.92
CA PRO A 69 4.20 5.97 17.13
C PRO A 69 5.55 6.71 17.08
N LYS A 70 6.42 6.41 16.10
CA LYS A 70 7.68 7.12 15.90
C LYS A 70 7.53 8.44 15.15
N VAL A 71 6.42 8.61 14.42
CA VAL A 71 6.23 9.73 13.47
C VAL A 71 5.08 10.63 13.90
N SER A 72 4.09 10.12 14.64
CA SER A 72 2.94 10.90 15.09
C SER A 72 2.76 10.83 16.60
N ASP A 73 2.42 11.99 17.17
CA ASP A 73 2.11 12.17 18.61
C ASP A 73 0.63 11.95 18.93
N THR A 74 -0.19 11.62 17.93
CA THR A 74 -1.65 11.45 18.14
C THR A 74 -1.92 10.12 18.82
N VAL A 75 -2.49 10.17 20.02
CA VAL A 75 -2.70 8.97 20.85
C VAL A 75 -3.83 8.08 20.36
N VAL A 76 -4.79 8.60 19.60
CA VAL A 76 -5.99 7.86 19.17
C VAL A 76 -5.86 7.16 17.81
N GLU A 77 -4.69 7.25 17.16
CA GLU A 77 -4.47 6.65 15.83
C GLU A 77 -4.78 5.15 15.74
N PRO A 78 -4.47 4.31 16.76
CA PRO A 78 -4.83 2.90 16.70
C PRO A 78 -6.34 2.65 16.62
N TYR A 79 -7.18 3.49 17.26
CA TYR A 79 -8.64 3.38 17.12
C TYR A 79 -9.08 3.66 15.69
N ASN A 80 -8.62 4.79 15.14
CA ASN A 80 -8.94 5.19 13.77
C ASN A 80 -8.47 4.15 12.75
N ALA A 81 -7.28 3.58 12.95
CA ALA A 81 -6.73 2.58 12.06
C ALA A 81 -7.51 1.27 12.12
N THR A 82 -7.82 0.73 13.31
CA THR A 82 -8.61 -0.50 13.46
C THR A 82 -10.00 -0.37 12.83
N LEU A 83 -10.72 0.71 13.12
CA LEU A 83 -12.04 0.97 12.54
C LEU A 83 -11.97 1.12 11.01
N SER A 84 -10.92 1.76 10.49
CA SER A 84 -10.77 1.94 9.05
C SER A 84 -10.40 0.65 8.33
N VAL A 85 -9.52 -0.17 8.92
CA VAL A 85 -9.12 -1.47 8.36
C VAL A 85 -10.34 -2.37 8.23
N HIS A 86 -11.21 -2.40 9.24
CA HIS A 86 -12.46 -3.15 9.18
C HIS A 86 -13.28 -2.80 7.92
N GLN A 87 -13.42 -1.52 7.60
CA GLN A 87 -14.12 -1.06 6.39
C GLN A 87 -13.35 -1.34 5.08
N LEU A 88 -12.01 -1.28 5.11
CA LEU A 88 -11.18 -1.55 3.94
C LEU A 88 -11.21 -3.03 3.54
N VAL A 89 -11.25 -3.94 4.51
CA VAL A 89 -11.30 -5.40 4.28
C VAL A 89 -12.51 -5.80 3.42
N GLU A 90 -13.62 -5.08 3.51
CA GLU A 90 -14.85 -5.40 2.78
C GLU A 90 -15.01 -4.59 1.49
N ASN A 91 -14.59 -3.32 1.49
CA ASN A 91 -14.94 -2.38 0.43
C ASN A 91 -13.79 -2.07 -0.55
N ALA A 92 -12.54 -2.34 -0.21
CA ALA A 92 -11.40 -2.13 -1.10
C ALA A 92 -11.07 -3.41 -1.88
N ASP A 93 -10.75 -3.28 -3.17
CA ASP A 93 -10.25 -4.40 -3.97
C ASP A 93 -8.73 -4.53 -3.81
N GLU A 94 -8.00 -3.41 -3.70
CA GLU A 94 -6.55 -3.39 -3.53
C GLU A 94 -6.15 -2.33 -2.48
N CYS A 95 -5.30 -2.71 -1.51
CA CYS A 95 -4.79 -1.78 -0.51
C CYS A 95 -3.26 -1.78 -0.50
N MET A 96 -2.67 -0.70 -1.00
CA MET A 96 -1.24 -0.46 -0.95
C MET A 96 -0.89 0.10 0.43
N VAL A 97 -0.23 -0.72 1.24
CA VAL A 97 0.12 -0.36 2.63
C VAL A 97 1.38 0.49 2.64
N LEU A 98 1.25 1.70 3.15
CA LEU A 98 2.35 2.65 3.34
C LEU A 98 2.54 2.88 4.84
N ASP A 99 3.67 2.48 5.40
CA ASP A 99 3.96 2.64 6.82
C ASP A 99 4.93 3.80 7.03
N ASN A 100 4.51 4.80 7.80
CA ASN A 100 5.35 5.92 8.17
C ASN A 100 6.63 5.48 8.91
N GLU A 101 6.59 4.38 9.66
CA GLU A 101 7.76 3.83 10.34
C GLU A 101 8.84 3.39 9.33
N ALA A 102 8.43 2.62 8.34
CA ALA A 102 9.34 2.10 7.32
C ALA A 102 9.86 3.22 6.42
N LEU A 103 9.00 4.15 6.03
CA LEU A 103 9.38 5.32 5.23
C LEU A 103 10.41 6.18 5.97
N TYR A 104 10.22 6.41 7.27
CA TYR A 104 11.18 7.13 8.11
C TYR A 104 12.51 6.39 8.20
N ASP A 105 12.48 5.07 8.46
CA ASP A 105 13.69 4.24 8.54
C ASP A 105 14.46 4.20 7.21
N ILE A 106 13.77 4.17 6.06
CA ILE A 106 14.39 4.29 4.73
C ILE A 106 15.10 5.63 4.58
N CYS A 107 14.40 6.74 4.87
CA CYS A 107 14.97 8.09 4.75
C CYS A 107 16.20 8.26 5.66
N PHE A 108 16.11 7.81 6.91
CA PHE A 108 17.16 7.96 7.89
C PHE A 108 18.35 7.03 7.62
N ARG A 109 18.10 5.72 7.44
CA ARG A 109 19.17 4.72 7.36
C ARG A 109 19.73 4.54 5.95
N THR A 110 18.86 4.54 4.93
CA THR A 110 19.25 4.25 3.54
C THR A 110 19.64 5.52 2.80
N LEU A 111 18.81 6.58 2.87
CA LEU A 111 19.09 7.85 2.20
C LEU A 111 20.05 8.76 2.99
N LYS A 112 20.35 8.41 4.25
CA LYS A 112 21.26 9.15 5.15
C LYS A 112 20.79 10.58 5.45
N LEU A 113 19.48 10.79 5.53
CA LEU A 113 18.90 12.06 5.95
C LEU A 113 18.87 12.11 7.48
N THR A 114 19.53 13.09 8.09
CA THR A 114 19.60 13.23 9.56
C THR A 114 18.27 13.56 10.19
N THR A 115 17.44 14.34 9.49
CA THR A 115 16.11 14.80 9.95
C THR A 115 15.13 14.68 8.78
N PRO A 116 14.55 13.48 8.53
CA PRO A 116 13.55 13.29 7.50
C PRO A 116 12.32 14.18 7.75
N SER A 117 11.91 14.92 6.73
CA SER A 117 10.67 15.70 6.74
C SER A 117 9.53 14.93 6.06
N PHE A 118 8.27 15.33 6.28
CA PHE A 118 7.14 14.76 5.51
C PHE A 118 7.30 14.93 4.00
N GLY A 119 8.01 15.96 3.54
CA GLY A 119 8.34 16.12 2.12
C GLY A 119 9.20 14.96 1.58
N ASP A 120 10.13 14.45 2.38
CA ASP A 120 10.98 13.32 1.99
C ASP A 120 10.19 12.00 1.95
N LEU A 121 9.31 11.79 2.93
CA LEU A 121 8.42 10.62 2.95
C LEU A 121 7.47 10.65 1.74
N ASN A 122 6.85 11.80 1.48
CA ASN A 122 5.95 11.99 0.34
C ASN A 122 6.67 11.80 -1.00
N HIS A 123 7.96 12.13 -1.09
CA HIS A 123 8.74 11.86 -2.29
C HIS A 123 8.82 10.35 -2.57
N LEU A 124 9.08 9.53 -1.56
CA LEU A 124 9.08 8.07 -1.68
C LEU A 124 7.71 7.52 -2.07
N ILE A 125 6.64 7.98 -1.40
CA ILE A 125 5.27 7.56 -1.71
C ILE A 125 4.92 7.89 -3.17
N SER A 126 5.22 9.11 -3.62
CA SER A 126 4.94 9.53 -4.99
C SER A 126 5.69 8.70 -6.04
N ALA A 127 6.92 8.27 -5.75
CA ALA A 127 7.71 7.40 -6.63
C ALA A 127 7.06 6.02 -6.76
N THR A 128 6.60 5.45 -5.66
CA THR A 128 5.88 4.17 -5.64
C THR A 128 4.54 4.27 -6.36
N MET A 129 3.73 5.28 -6.07
CA MET A 129 2.45 5.51 -6.76
C MET A 129 2.62 5.67 -8.28
N SER A 130 3.67 6.40 -8.70
CA SER A 130 4.03 6.53 -10.12
C SER A 130 4.44 5.18 -10.72
N GLY A 131 5.11 4.32 -9.94
CA GLY A 131 5.46 2.96 -10.31
C GLY A 131 4.25 2.07 -10.54
N VAL A 132 3.36 1.98 -9.54
CA VAL A 132 2.13 1.15 -9.57
C VAL A 132 1.23 1.54 -10.75
N THR A 133 1.02 2.85 -10.97
CA THR A 133 0.14 3.35 -12.04
C THR A 133 0.83 3.46 -13.40
N CYS A 134 2.10 3.04 -13.52
CA CYS A 134 2.88 3.22 -14.74
C CYS A 134 2.24 2.52 -15.94
N CYS A 135 1.69 1.32 -15.75
CA CYS A 135 1.09 0.51 -16.82
C CYS A 135 -0.20 1.08 -17.38
N LEU A 136 -0.85 1.98 -16.64
CA LEU A 136 -2.05 2.67 -17.09
C LEU A 136 -1.70 3.90 -17.94
N ARG A 137 -0.57 4.54 -17.63
CA ARG A 137 -0.19 5.84 -18.21
C ARG A 137 0.69 5.72 -19.44
N PHE A 138 1.45 4.64 -19.54
CA PHE A 138 2.44 4.46 -20.59
C PHE A 138 2.31 3.11 -21.28
N PRO A 139 2.47 3.06 -22.61
CA PRO A 139 2.61 1.80 -23.30
C PRO A 139 3.94 1.14 -22.89
N GLY A 140 3.85 -0.01 -22.24
CA GLY A 140 4.98 -0.92 -22.00
C GLY A 140 4.94 -2.15 -22.91
N GLN A 141 6.05 -2.88 -22.93
CA GLN A 141 6.17 -4.16 -23.64
C GLN A 141 5.28 -5.24 -23.01
N LEU A 142 5.05 -5.14 -21.69
CA LEU A 142 4.23 -6.08 -20.93
C LEU A 142 3.39 -5.28 -19.93
N ASN A 143 2.12 -5.02 -20.27
CA ASN A 143 1.22 -4.21 -19.45
C ASN A 143 0.28 -5.06 -18.59
N SER A 144 0.00 -4.53 -17.41
CA SER A 144 -1.03 -5.02 -16.49
C SER A 144 -1.95 -3.86 -16.14
N ASP A 145 -3.24 -3.98 -16.42
CA ASP A 145 -4.25 -3.05 -15.92
C ASP A 145 -4.53 -3.33 -14.43
N LEU A 146 -5.30 -2.46 -13.77
CA LEU A 146 -5.64 -2.63 -12.34
C LEU A 146 -6.33 -3.96 -12.10
N ARG A 147 -7.27 -4.35 -12.97
CA ARG A 147 -8.00 -5.61 -12.81
C ARG A 147 -7.09 -6.83 -12.92
N LYS A 148 -6.15 -6.85 -13.87
CA LYS A 148 -5.16 -7.93 -14.02
C LYS A 148 -4.16 -7.92 -12.87
N LEU A 149 -3.85 -6.77 -12.28
CA LEU A 149 -3.03 -6.70 -11.08
C LEU A 149 -3.76 -7.38 -9.91
N ALA A 150 -5.02 -7.03 -9.65
CA ALA A 150 -5.87 -7.68 -8.63
C ALA A 150 -5.97 -9.19 -8.84
N VAL A 151 -6.32 -9.64 -10.05
CA VAL A 151 -6.50 -11.07 -10.35
C VAL A 151 -5.21 -11.87 -10.17
N ASN A 152 -4.05 -11.27 -10.43
CA ASN A 152 -2.76 -11.94 -10.25
C ASN A 152 -2.26 -11.92 -8.80
N LEU A 153 -2.62 -10.89 -8.03
CA LEU A 153 -2.06 -10.68 -6.69
C LEU A 153 -2.97 -11.13 -5.55
N ILE A 154 -4.27 -11.27 -5.78
CA ILE A 154 -5.26 -11.56 -4.74
C ILE A 154 -5.76 -13.00 -4.90
N PRO A 155 -5.16 -13.97 -4.20
CA PRO A 155 -5.67 -15.34 -4.21
C PRO A 155 -6.97 -15.48 -3.39
N PHE A 156 -7.14 -14.63 -2.37
CA PHE A 156 -8.28 -14.66 -1.46
C PHE A 156 -8.83 -13.24 -1.24
N PRO A 157 -10.16 -13.02 -1.30
CA PRO A 157 -10.75 -11.68 -1.28
C PRO A 157 -10.32 -10.78 -0.12
N ARG A 158 -10.20 -11.31 1.11
CA ARG A 158 -9.79 -10.53 2.30
C ARG A 158 -8.28 -10.24 2.34
N LEU A 159 -7.46 -10.97 1.57
CA LEU A 159 -5.99 -10.84 1.56
C LEU A 159 -5.52 -9.95 0.42
N HIS A 160 -5.98 -8.70 0.41
CA HIS A 160 -5.68 -7.71 -0.63
C HIS A 160 -4.80 -6.54 -0.12
N PHE A 161 -4.13 -6.73 1.02
CA PHE A 161 -3.16 -5.77 1.55
C PHE A 161 -1.76 -6.07 1.03
N PHE A 162 -1.18 -5.12 0.31
CA PHE A 162 0.11 -5.28 -0.35
C PHE A 162 1.21 -4.49 0.34
N MET A 163 2.35 -5.17 0.53
CA MET A 163 3.62 -4.54 0.87
C MET A 163 4.23 -3.96 -0.40
N VAL A 164 4.41 -2.64 -0.43
CA VAL A 164 5.04 -1.97 -1.57
C VAL A 164 6.50 -1.64 -1.31
N GLY A 165 7.29 -1.63 -2.36
CA GLY A 165 8.71 -1.28 -2.32
C GLY A 165 9.13 -0.51 -3.56
N PHE A 166 10.20 0.26 -3.45
CA PHE A 166 10.78 1.00 -4.57
C PHE A 166 12.28 0.76 -4.62
N ALA A 167 12.81 0.58 -5.83
CA ALA A 167 14.24 0.59 -6.09
C ALA A 167 14.51 1.39 -7.37
N PRO A 168 15.65 2.10 -7.46
CA PRO A 168 16.71 2.18 -6.47
C PRO A 168 16.44 3.18 -5.36
N LEU A 169 16.90 2.85 -4.15
CA LEU A 169 16.97 3.81 -3.04
C LEU A 169 18.45 4.18 -2.81
N THR A 170 18.88 5.27 -3.44
CA THR A 170 20.25 5.77 -3.33
C THR A 170 20.27 7.19 -2.79
N SER A 171 21.16 7.45 -1.84
CA SER A 171 21.43 8.81 -1.38
C SER A 171 22.00 9.67 -2.53
N ARG A 172 21.81 10.98 -2.46
CA ARG A 172 22.30 11.94 -3.47
C ARG A 172 23.82 11.83 -3.70
N GLY A 173 24.58 11.53 -2.64
CA GLY A 173 26.04 11.36 -2.72
C GLY A 173 26.50 10.02 -3.31
N SER A 174 25.70 8.96 -3.19
CA SER A 174 26.06 7.62 -3.70
C SER A 174 25.54 7.33 -5.11
N GLN A 175 24.65 8.17 -5.64
CA GLN A 175 23.99 7.96 -6.94
C GLN A 175 24.99 7.89 -8.12
N GLN A 176 26.11 8.61 -8.05
CA GLN A 176 27.12 8.62 -9.13
C GLN A 176 28.02 7.38 -9.12
N TYR A 177 28.16 6.69 -7.98
CA TYR A 177 29.10 5.59 -7.80
C TYR A 177 28.46 4.21 -7.98
N ARG A 178 27.13 4.13 -8.05
CA ARG A 178 26.41 2.85 -8.13
C ARG A 178 25.96 2.56 -9.56
N ALA A 179 26.38 1.42 -10.10
CA ALA A 179 25.94 0.96 -11.41
C ALA A 179 24.52 0.39 -11.30
N LEU A 180 23.53 1.13 -11.81
CA LEU A 180 22.16 0.64 -11.89
C LEU A 180 22.07 -0.46 -12.94
N THR A 181 21.85 -1.70 -12.51
CA THR A 181 21.65 -2.89 -13.35
C THR A 181 20.39 -3.64 -12.94
N VAL A 182 19.82 -4.46 -13.84
CA VAL A 182 18.61 -5.26 -13.54
C VAL A 182 18.83 -6.21 -12.34
N PRO A 183 19.98 -6.92 -12.21
CA PRO A 183 20.24 -7.75 -11.04
C PRO A 183 20.29 -6.95 -9.73
N GLU A 184 20.90 -5.75 -9.74
CA GLU A 184 20.95 -4.90 -8.54
C GLU A 184 19.57 -4.37 -8.14
N LEU A 185 18.74 -3.97 -9.10
CA LEU A 185 17.36 -3.55 -8.86
C LEU A 185 16.54 -4.70 -8.28
N THR A 186 16.69 -5.89 -8.88
CA THR A 186 16.00 -7.09 -8.40
C THR A 186 16.48 -7.44 -6.99
N GLN A 187 17.78 -7.40 -6.68
CA GLN A 187 18.23 -7.69 -5.32
C GLN A 187 17.70 -6.67 -4.29
N GLN A 188 17.65 -5.39 -4.65
CA GLN A 188 17.14 -4.34 -3.77
C GLN A 188 15.64 -4.47 -3.50
N MET A 189 14.85 -4.90 -4.47
CA MET A 189 13.40 -5.04 -4.31
C MET A 189 13.00 -6.08 -3.25
N TRP A 190 13.78 -7.14 -3.08
CA TRP A 190 13.54 -8.20 -2.08
C TRP A 190 14.32 -7.97 -0.78
N ASP A 191 15.00 -6.83 -0.64
CA ASP A 191 15.61 -6.45 0.64
C ASP A 191 14.53 -5.89 1.57
N ALA A 192 14.46 -6.44 2.78
CA ALA A 192 13.52 -6.00 3.82
C ALA A 192 13.64 -4.50 4.12
N LYS A 193 14.84 -3.94 3.95
CA LYS A 193 15.12 -2.51 4.20
C LYS A 193 14.49 -1.55 3.19
N ASN A 194 14.09 -2.05 2.02
CA ASN A 194 13.51 -1.24 0.95
C ASN A 194 11.98 -1.37 0.88
N MET A 195 11.38 -2.13 1.79
CA MET A 195 9.94 -2.23 1.93
C MET A 195 9.41 -0.98 2.61
N MET A 196 8.31 -0.44 2.08
CA MET A 196 7.61 0.71 2.65
C MET A 196 6.57 0.32 3.70
N CYS A 197 6.57 -0.95 4.12
CA CYS A 197 5.80 -1.46 5.24
C CYS A 197 6.78 -2.02 6.27
N ALA A 198 6.63 -1.68 7.56
CA ALA A 198 7.55 -2.16 8.60
C ALA A 198 7.19 -3.58 9.03
N ALA A 199 7.46 -4.52 8.14
CA ALA A 199 7.37 -5.95 8.38
C ALA A 199 8.56 -6.64 7.69
N ASP A 200 9.19 -7.62 8.34
CA ASP A 200 10.26 -8.37 7.69
C ASP A 200 9.65 -9.46 6.80
N PRO A 201 9.85 -9.41 5.46
CA PRO A 201 9.34 -10.44 4.57
C PRO A 201 9.86 -11.85 4.87
N ARG A 202 10.98 -11.97 5.58
CA ARG A 202 11.58 -13.26 5.96
C ARG A 202 10.82 -13.99 7.06
N HIS A 203 10.01 -13.29 7.86
CA HIS A 203 9.15 -13.90 8.87
C HIS A 203 7.86 -14.47 8.28
N GLY A 204 7.59 -14.22 7.00
CA GLY A 204 6.43 -14.73 6.28
C GLY A 204 6.79 -15.50 5.02
N ARG A 205 5.77 -15.72 4.20
CA ARG A 205 5.91 -16.21 2.84
C ARG A 205 5.11 -15.31 1.89
N TYR A 206 5.66 -15.08 0.71
CA TYR A 206 4.95 -14.40 -0.37
C TYR A 206 3.91 -15.34 -0.95
N LEU A 207 2.65 -14.90 -0.92
CA LEU A 207 1.55 -15.52 -1.64
C LEU A 207 1.74 -15.26 -3.13
N THR A 208 1.85 -13.98 -3.49
CA THR A 208 2.03 -13.48 -4.85
C THR A 208 2.91 -12.24 -4.80
N ALA A 209 3.57 -11.92 -5.91
CA ALA A 209 4.30 -10.66 -6.04
C ALA A 209 4.27 -10.14 -7.48
N SER A 210 4.38 -8.82 -7.63
CA SER A 210 4.50 -8.15 -8.91
C SER A 210 5.71 -7.21 -8.89
N ALA A 211 6.48 -7.27 -9.95
CA ALA A 211 7.70 -6.53 -10.16
C ALA A 211 7.53 -5.65 -11.40
N MET A 212 7.38 -4.35 -11.20
CA MET A 212 7.13 -3.38 -12.26
C MET A 212 8.42 -2.63 -12.56
N PHE A 213 9.09 -3.03 -13.64
CA PHE A 213 10.32 -2.41 -14.09
C PHE A 213 10.06 -1.27 -15.08
N ARG A 214 10.87 -0.22 -14.97
CA ARG A 214 10.78 0.98 -15.79
C ARG A 214 12.14 1.37 -16.35
N GLY A 215 12.17 1.71 -17.65
CA GLY A 215 13.37 2.08 -18.39
C GLY A 215 13.75 1.04 -19.44
N LYS A 216 14.72 1.39 -20.29
CA LYS A 216 15.18 0.52 -21.38
C LYS A 216 15.98 -0.66 -20.81
N MET A 217 15.38 -1.84 -20.82
CA MET A 217 16.02 -3.07 -20.36
C MET A 217 15.56 -4.28 -21.17
N SER A 218 16.33 -5.38 -21.09
CA SER A 218 15.98 -6.64 -21.74
C SER A 218 14.94 -7.39 -20.90
N THR A 219 13.78 -7.69 -21.48
CA THR A 219 12.74 -8.52 -20.85
C THR A 219 13.28 -9.89 -20.46
N LYS A 220 14.14 -10.47 -21.29
CA LYS A 220 14.82 -11.74 -21.01
C LYS A 220 15.68 -11.66 -19.74
N GLU A 221 16.43 -10.58 -19.57
CA GLU A 221 17.28 -10.41 -18.37
C GLU A 221 16.43 -10.25 -17.10
N VAL A 222 15.32 -9.51 -17.21
CA VAL A 222 14.34 -9.38 -16.12
C VAL A 222 13.81 -10.75 -15.72
N ASP A 223 13.30 -11.54 -16.67
CA ASP A 223 12.71 -12.84 -16.38
C ASP A 223 13.73 -13.83 -15.79
N GLU A 224 14.97 -13.82 -16.27
CA GLU A 224 16.07 -14.62 -15.70
C GLU A 224 16.39 -14.23 -14.25
N GLN A 225 16.44 -12.93 -13.94
CA GLN A 225 16.68 -12.46 -12.56
C GLN A 225 15.52 -12.79 -11.62
N MET A 226 14.28 -12.65 -12.10
CA MET A 226 13.09 -13.00 -11.34
C MET A 226 13.05 -14.49 -10.98
N LEU A 227 13.37 -15.36 -11.94
CA LEU A 227 13.47 -16.80 -11.73
C LEU A 227 14.62 -17.15 -10.76
N ASN A 228 15.76 -16.46 -10.87
CA ASN A 228 16.89 -16.65 -9.96
C ASN A 228 16.54 -16.32 -8.51
N VAL A 229 15.79 -15.23 -8.29
CA VAL A 229 15.32 -14.86 -6.94
C VAL A 229 14.34 -15.89 -6.41
N GLN A 230 13.37 -16.35 -7.20
CA GLN A 230 12.45 -17.41 -6.79
C GLN A 230 13.18 -18.70 -6.40
N ASN A 231 14.15 -19.13 -7.20
CA ASN A 231 14.91 -20.35 -6.95
C ASN A 231 15.79 -20.26 -5.71
N LYS A 232 16.47 -19.11 -5.50
CA LYS A 232 17.31 -18.89 -4.31
C LYS A 232 16.50 -18.80 -3.02
N ASN A 233 15.30 -18.24 -3.11
CA ASN A 233 14.45 -17.91 -1.96
C ASN A 233 13.18 -18.77 -1.94
N SER A 234 13.22 -19.99 -2.50
CA SER A 234 12.03 -20.83 -2.70
C SER A 234 11.25 -21.09 -1.41
N SER A 235 11.94 -21.18 -0.27
CA SER A 235 11.33 -21.34 1.06
C SER A 235 10.46 -20.15 1.50
N TYR A 236 10.70 -18.95 0.95
CA TYR A 236 9.95 -17.73 1.22
C TYR A 236 8.77 -17.54 0.27
N PHE A 237 8.59 -18.41 -0.72
CA PHE A 237 7.41 -18.43 -1.58
C PHE A 237 6.53 -19.62 -1.21
N ILE A 238 5.22 -19.47 -1.39
CA ILE A 238 4.30 -20.60 -1.22
C ILE A 238 4.40 -21.58 -2.39
N GLU A 239 4.30 -22.87 -2.09
CA GLU A 239 4.47 -23.93 -3.09
C GLU A 239 3.18 -24.21 -3.89
N TRP A 240 2.02 -23.91 -3.31
CA TRP A 240 0.71 -24.27 -3.88
C TRP A 240 0.19 -23.27 -4.92
N ILE A 241 0.76 -22.06 -5.01
CA ILE A 241 0.57 -21.17 -6.17
C ILE A 241 1.80 -21.25 -7.06
N PRO A 242 1.76 -22.00 -8.17
CA PRO A 242 2.85 -22.02 -9.12
C PRO A 242 2.98 -20.65 -9.83
N ASN A 243 4.19 -20.22 -10.14
CA ASN A 243 4.47 -18.99 -10.89
C ASN A 243 3.80 -17.73 -10.30
N ASN A 244 3.94 -17.57 -8.98
CA ASN A 244 3.30 -16.53 -8.19
C ASN A 244 3.93 -15.13 -8.30
N VAL A 245 5.03 -14.99 -9.03
CA VAL A 245 5.63 -13.67 -9.30
C VAL A 245 5.41 -13.26 -10.74
N LYS A 246 4.92 -12.04 -10.95
CA LYS A 246 4.73 -11.43 -12.27
C LYS A 246 5.72 -10.30 -12.47
N SER A 247 6.35 -10.26 -13.64
CA SER A 247 7.16 -9.13 -14.11
C SER A 247 6.34 -8.27 -15.06
N THR A 248 6.63 -6.98 -15.10
CA THR A 248 6.04 -6.01 -16.02
C THR A 248 7.13 -5.04 -16.41
N VAL A 249 7.22 -4.68 -17.69
CA VAL A 249 8.30 -3.82 -18.22
C VAL A 249 7.70 -2.67 -19.01
N CYS A 250 8.03 -1.46 -18.59
CA CYS A 250 7.71 -0.22 -19.28
C CYS A 250 8.99 0.46 -19.78
N ASP A 251 9.01 0.87 -21.06
CA ASP A 251 10.19 1.49 -21.67
C ASP A 251 10.49 2.90 -21.15
N ILE A 252 9.50 3.55 -20.50
CA ILE A 252 9.58 4.94 -20.04
C ILE A 252 10.08 4.99 -18.60
N PRO A 253 11.33 5.45 -18.36
CA PRO A 253 11.89 5.55 -17.02
C PRO A 253 11.23 6.69 -16.22
N PRO A 254 11.33 6.67 -14.88
CA PRO A 254 10.90 7.81 -14.07
C PRO A 254 11.87 9.00 -14.22
N THR A 255 11.36 10.20 -13.96
CA THR A 255 12.15 11.44 -14.01
C THR A 255 13.34 11.39 -13.06
N GLY A 256 14.55 11.67 -13.57
CA GLY A 256 15.78 11.71 -12.79
C GLY A 256 16.49 10.36 -12.63
N LEU A 257 15.94 9.26 -13.14
CA LEU A 257 16.54 7.93 -13.11
C LEU A 257 16.56 7.31 -14.50
N LYS A 258 17.56 6.46 -14.78
CA LYS A 258 17.63 5.70 -16.04
C LYS A 258 16.78 4.43 -16.00
N MET A 259 16.71 3.81 -14.83
CA MET A 259 15.93 2.61 -14.55
C MET A 259 15.41 2.67 -13.13
N ALA A 260 14.24 2.08 -12.92
CA ALA A 260 13.65 1.88 -11.60
C ALA A 260 12.79 0.61 -11.60
N SER A 261 12.47 0.14 -10.42
CA SER A 261 11.54 -0.95 -10.22
C SER A 261 10.65 -0.68 -9.02
N THR A 262 9.41 -1.10 -9.13
CA THR A 262 8.41 -1.02 -8.07
C THR A 262 7.98 -2.42 -7.74
N PHE A 263 8.01 -2.75 -6.45
CA PHE A 263 7.63 -4.03 -5.92
C PHE A 263 6.25 -3.93 -5.27
N ILE A 264 5.40 -4.91 -5.53
CA ILE A 264 4.12 -5.10 -4.87
C ILE A 264 4.06 -6.56 -4.44
N GLY A 265 4.14 -6.82 -3.14
CA GLY A 265 4.14 -8.16 -2.58
C GLY A 265 2.90 -8.40 -1.74
N ASN A 266 2.20 -9.48 -2.00
CA ASN A 266 1.23 -10.04 -1.06
C ASN A 266 1.96 -11.06 -0.19
N SER A 267 2.28 -10.68 1.04
CA SER A 267 3.07 -11.49 1.97
C SER A 267 2.34 -11.68 3.28
N THR A 268 2.46 -12.87 3.86
CA THR A 268 1.92 -13.16 5.20
C THR A 268 2.66 -12.40 6.31
N SER A 269 3.81 -11.79 6.01
CA SER A 269 4.53 -10.93 6.96
C SER A 269 3.78 -9.64 7.29
N ILE A 270 2.81 -9.22 6.46
CA ILE A 270 1.98 -8.03 6.73
C ILE A 270 1.27 -8.09 8.10
N GLN A 271 1.06 -9.30 8.63
CA GLN A 271 0.52 -9.53 9.97
C GLN A 271 1.28 -8.80 11.09
N GLU A 272 2.60 -8.56 10.94
CA GLU A 272 3.39 -7.85 11.96
C GLU A 272 2.90 -6.41 12.15
N MET A 273 2.53 -5.76 11.03
CA MET A 273 1.99 -4.41 11.03
C MET A 273 0.60 -4.40 11.70
N PHE A 274 -0.29 -5.31 11.31
CA PHE A 274 -1.62 -5.42 11.93
C PHE A 274 -1.54 -5.77 13.41
N ARG A 275 -0.64 -6.67 13.80
CA ARG A 275 -0.40 -7.03 15.21
C ARG A 275 0.05 -5.81 16.02
N ARG A 276 0.93 -4.96 15.47
CA ARG A 276 1.36 -3.73 16.14
C ARG A 276 0.19 -2.78 16.38
N VAL A 277 -0.69 -2.59 15.40
CA VAL A 277 -1.89 -1.75 15.54
C VAL A 277 -2.86 -2.37 16.55
N SER A 278 -3.09 -3.69 16.47
CA SER A 278 -3.94 -4.45 17.39
C SER A 278 -3.47 -4.35 18.84
N GLU A 279 -2.18 -4.56 19.12
CA GLU A 279 -1.62 -4.46 20.48
C GLU A 279 -1.83 -3.06 21.09
N GLN A 280 -1.66 -2.01 20.30
CA GLN A 280 -1.88 -0.63 20.75
C GLN A 280 -3.36 -0.32 20.96
N PHE A 281 -4.22 -0.79 20.05
CA PHE A 281 -5.67 -0.68 20.18
C PHE A 281 -6.15 -1.36 21.47
N THR A 282 -5.79 -2.63 21.68
CA THR A 282 -6.20 -3.39 22.86
C THR A 282 -5.71 -2.72 24.15
N ALA A 283 -4.50 -2.18 24.17
CA ALA A 283 -3.95 -1.47 25.34
C ALA A 283 -4.78 -0.24 25.73
N MET A 284 -5.29 0.51 24.74
CA MET A 284 -6.15 1.66 24.97
C MET A 284 -7.59 1.26 25.30
N PHE A 285 -8.14 0.31 24.55
CA PHE A 285 -9.53 -0.12 24.66
C PHE A 285 -9.81 -0.77 26.02
N ARG A 286 -8.87 -1.56 26.55
CA ARG A 286 -8.95 -2.11 27.93
C ARG A 286 -9.12 -1.06 29.01
N ARG A 287 -8.59 0.15 28.79
CA ARG A 287 -8.71 1.28 29.74
C ARG A 287 -9.88 2.21 29.40
N LYS A 288 -10.61 1.93 28.32
CA LYS A 288 -11.63 2.81 27.74
C LYS A 288 -11.14 4.25 27.55
N ALA A 289 -9.84 4.41 27.27
CA ALA A 289 -9.23 5.71 27.08
C ALA A 289 -9.77 6.35 25.79
N PHE A 290 -10.15 7.63 25.85
CA PHE A 290 -10.69 8.43 24.73
C PHE A 290 -11.96 7.89 24.05
N LEU A 291 -12.59 6.85 24.60
CA LEU A 291 -13.77 6.22 24.00
C LEU A 291 -14.98 7.16 23.91
N HIS A 292 -15.13 8.05 24.89
CA HIS A 292 -16.20 9.05 24.96
C HIS A 292 -16.24 10.03 23.77
N TRP A 293 -15.12 10.22 23.06
CA TRP A 293 -15.09 11.04 21.84
C TRP A 293 -15.80 10.34 20.67
N TYR A 294 -15.81 9.02 20.65
CA TYR A 294 -16.45 8.23 19.59
C TYR A 294 -17.90 7.93 19.93
N THR A 295 -18.18 7.55 21.18
CA THR A 295 -19.56 7.29 21.61
C THR A 295 -20.40 8.56 21.70
N GLY A 296 -19.77 9.71 21.98
CA GLY A 296 -20.44 11.02 21.90
C GLY A 296 -20.90 11.40 20.49
N GLU A 297 -20.25 10.87 19.46
CA GLU A 297 -20.58 11.09 18.05
C GLU A 297 -21.51 10.00 17.48
N GLY A 298 -22.06 9.13 18.34
CA GLY A 298 -23.08 8.14 17.99
C GLY A 298 -22.59 6.73 17.71
N MET A 299 -21.30 6.43 17.92
CA MET A 299 -20.73 5.10 17.72
C MET A 299 -20.94 4.19 18.94
N ASP A 300 -21.27 2.91 18.75
CA ASP A 300 -21.38 1.96 19.87
C ASP A 300 -20.02 1.34 20.24
N GLU A 301 -19.82 0.99 21.52
CA GLU A 301 -18.66 0.20 21.97
C GLU A 301 -18.59 -1.17 21.28
N MET A 302 -19.74 -1.69 20.82
CA MET A 302 -19.81 -2.94 20.07
C MET A 302 -19.07 -2.85 18.73
N GLU A 303 -19.12 -1.72 18.03
CA GLU A 303 -18.41 -1.50 16.76
C GLU A 303 -16.88 -1.63 16.93
N PHE A 304 -16.35 -1.18 18.07
CA PHE A 304 -14.93 -1.33 18.39
C PHE A 304 -14.54 -2.81 18.55
N THR A 305 -15.41 -3.59 19.19
CA THR A 305 -15.17 -5.01 19.45
C THR A 305 -15.27 -5.81 18.15
N GLU A 306 -16.22 -5.47 17.28
CA GLU A 306 -16.36 -6.09 15.95
C GLU A 306 -15.17 -5.75 15.05
N ALA A 307 -14.71 -4.50 15.05
CA ALA A 307 -13.52 -4.11 14.30
C ALA A 307 -12.25 -4.79 14.82
N GLU A 308 -12.08 -4.91 16.14
CA GLU A 308 -10.97 -5.67 16.76
C GLU A 308 -11.03 -7.15 16.37
N SER A 309 -12.20 -7.77 16.42
CA SER A 309 -12.37 -9.17 16.01
C SER A 309 -12.03 -9.36 14.54
N ASN A 310 -12.58 -8.53 13.64
CA ASN A 310 -12.33 -8.63 12.20
C ASN A 310 -10.86 -8.39 11.83
N MET A 311 -10.15 -7.55 12.58
CA MET A 311 -8.72 -7.33 12.36
C MET A 311 -7.86 -8.51 12.86
N ASN A 312 -8.33 -9.25 13.86
CA ASN A 312 -7.66 -10.45 14.36
C ASN A 312 -7.93 -11.68 13.49
N ASP A 313 -9.08 -11.74 12.80
CA ASP A 313 -9.50 -12.81 11.88
C ASP A 313 -8.84 -12.74 10.50
#